data_AF-A0A0F9J4E2-F1
#
_entry.id   AF-A0A0F9J4E2-F1
#
_cell.length_a   1.000
_cell.length_b   1.000
_cell.length_c   1.000
_cell.angle_alpha   90.00
_cell.angle_beta   90.00
_cell.angle_gamma   90.00
#
_symmetry.space_group_name_H-M   'P 1'
#
loop_
_entity.id
_entity.type
_entity.pdbx_description
1 polymer ?
#
loop_
_entity_poly.entity_id
_entity_poly.type
_entity_poly.pdbx_seq_one_letter_code
_entity_poly.pdbx_strand_id
1 'polypeptide(L)'
;MARIHKDVLSDPNCKACPLHETAGNVCVPADGSPDSEIMFLGRNPGEDEDKANTPFVGRAGQLLRNAIGASDLDESEIFITNVVKCHTPDNRKPTKEELVACDKYLQAELKRVRPKYIFVFGNEALGQLTGKEHGSNSKKNGAPGITSLQGKTMRVGDYIVFPMAHPSWVVRQGGLDDNKGGQRARAAYLAIFNANVQKLRQMQSGEDTADAEEPEVKLCLTAAAVSRALADLETHDVISFDLETQGLWPENDKRLHIICLSGDGKTSYVIPLQHPETPKSIRDAMPSIREKLSHLLTTKKT
;
A
#
# COMPACT_ATOMS: atom_id res chain seq x y z
N MET A 1 -20.40 -21.76 13.47
CA MET A 1 -19.80 -21.47 12.15
C MET A 1 -18.85 -22.61 11.80
N ALA A 2 -19.01 -23.21 10.63
CA ALA A 2 -18.21 -24.36 10.22
C ALA A 2 -16.77 -23.92 9.94
N ARG A 3 -15.83 -24.26 10.83
CA ARG A 3 -14.40 -24.20 10.53
C ARG A 3 -14.09 -25.31 9.53
N ILE A 4 -13.23 -25.03 8.55
CA ILE A 4 -12.92 -25.95 7.45
C ILE A 4 -12.44 -27.30 8.01
N HIS A 5 -13.03 -28.39 7.52
CA HIS A 5 -12.43 -29.71 7.62
C HIS A 5 -11.09 -29.68 6.87
N LYS A 6 -9.98 -29.80 7.61
CA LYS A 6 -8.58 -29.67 7.18
C LYS A 6 -8.18 -30.55 5.98
N ASP A 7 -9.00 -31.53 5.62
CA ASP A 7 -8.57 -32.68 4.83
C ASP A 7 -8.48 -32.43 3.30
N VAL A 8 -8.95 -31.30 2.77
CA VAL A 8 -8.98 -31.05 1.30
C VAL A 8 -8.02 -29.95 0.83
N LEU A 9 -7.56 -29.05 1.72
CA LEU A 9 -6.74 -27.89 1.34
C LEU A 9 -5.30 -27.95 1.86
N SER A 10 -4.96 -28.97 2.66
CA SER A 10 -3.61 -29.24 3.16
C SER A 10 -3.34 -30.73 3.16
N ASP A 11 -2.09 -31.12 2.91
CA ASP A 11 -1.64 -32.51 2.98
C ASP A 11 -0.42 -32.61 3.92
N PRO A 12 -0.61 -33.08 5.17
CA PRO A 12 0.48 -33.21 6.14
C PRO A 12 1.52 -34.28 5.76
N ASN A 13 1.29 -35.06 4.69
CA ASN A 13 2.24 -36.02 4.15
C ASN A 13 2.84 -35.56 2.81
N CYS A 14 2.63 -34.30 2.41
CA CYS A 14 3.09 -33.76 1.14
C CYS A 14 4.62 -33.86 1.01
N LYS A 15 5.09 -34.44 -0.12
CA LYS A 15 6.52 -34.53 -0.48
C LYS A 15 6.86 -33.83 -1.79
N ALA A 16 6.02 -32.88 -2.22
CA ALA A 16 6.13 -32.25 -3.55
C ALA A 16 7.36 -31.33 -3.70
N CYS A 17 8.01 -30.93 -2.61
CA CYS A 17 9.25 -30.15 -2.63
C CYS A 17 10.12 -30.47 -1.40
N PRO A 18 11.42 -30.11 -1.38
CA PRO A 18 12.35 -30.47 -0.30
C PRO A 18 11.99 -29.93 1.09
N LEU A 19 11.11 -28.92 1.20
CA LEU A 19 10.74 -28.34 2.49
C LEU A 19 10.10 -29.34 3.47
N HIS A 20 9.53 -30.44 2.98
CA HIS A 20 8.98 -31.49 3.84
C HIS A 20 10.04 -32.19 4.71
N GLU A 21 11.32 -32.11 4.34
CA GLU A 21 12.42 -32.74 5.07
C GLU A 21 12.85 -31.90 6.28
N THR A 22 12.58 -30.59 6.27
CA THR A 22 13.06 -29.64 7.28
C THR A 22 11.95 -28.97 8.09
N ALA A 23 10.71 -28.94 7.58
CA ALA A 23 9.59 -28.35 8.29
C ALA A 23 9.17 -29.20 9.50
N GLY A 24 8.86 -28.56 10.62
CA GLY A 24 8.30 -29.22 11.80
C GLY A 24 6.87 -29.70 11.56
N ASN A 25 6.05 -28.91 10.86
CA ASN A 25 4.76 -29.34 10.34
C ASN A 25 4.70 -29.16 8.82
N VAL A 26 4.46 -30.27 8.13
CA VAL A 26 4.32 -30.27 6.67
C VAL A 26 2.95 -29.72 6.30
N CYS A 27 2.94 -28.80 5.34
CA CYS A 27 1.74 -28.23 4.75
C CYS A 27 0.79 -27.58 5.77
N VAL A 28 1.28 -26.54 6.46
CA VAL A 28 0.50 -25.74 7.39
C VAL A 28 -0.81 -25.28 6.71
N PRO A 29 -1.98 -25.62 7.29
CA PRO A 29 -3.27 -25.32 6.69
C PRO A 29 -3.57 -23.82 6.73
N ALA A 30 -4.49 -23.38 5.87
CA ALA A 30 -5.13 -22.08 6.02
C ALA A 30 -6.00 -22.03 7.30
N ASP A 31 -6.33 -20.81 7.72
CA ASP A 31 -7.26 -20.54 8.81
C ASP A 31 -8.35 -19.55 8.37
N GLY A 32 -9.49 -19.54 9.06
CA GLY A 32 -10.61 -18.65 8.77
C GLY A 32 -11.76 -19.27 7.98
N SER A 33 -12.67 -18.41 7.51
CA SER A 33 -13.94 -18.84 6.90
C SER A 33 -13.77 -19.22 5.42
N PRO A 34 -14.26 -20.39 4.97
CA PRO A 34 -14.21 -20.78 3.56
C PRO A 34 -15.17 -19.97 2.67
N ASP A 35 -16.11 -19.24 3.27
CA ASP A 35 -17.11 -18.43 2.57
C ASP A 35 -16.74 -16.94 2.64
N SER A 36 -15.51 -16.62 3.07
CA SER A 36 -14.97 -15.27 3.14
C SER A 36 -14.73 -14.69 1.74
N GLU A 37 -15.14 -13.43 1.55
CA GLU A 37 -14.79 -12.65 0.36
C GLU A 37 -13.40 -12.01 0.45
N ILE A 38 -12.75 -12.07 1.62
CA ILE A 38 -11.50 -11.38 1.95
C ILE A 38 -10.41 -12.40 2.28
N MET A 39 -9.42 -12.53 1.38
CA MET A 39 -8.28 -13.40 1.60
C MET A 39 -7.03 -12.62 2.02
N PHE A 40 -6.35 -13.09 3.06
CA PHE A 40 -5.05 -12.61 3.51
C PHE A 40 -3.99 -13.61 3.05
N LEU A 41 -3.11 -13.18 2.13
CA LEU A 41 -2.15 -14.05 1.46
C LEU A 41 -0.71 -13.69 1.83
N GLY A 42 -0.08 -14.54 2.64
CA GLY A 42 1.33 -14.44 3.01
C GLY A 42 2.27 -15.26 2.12
N ARG A 43 3.56 -15.19 2.46
CA ARG A 43 4.63 -15.87 1.73
C ARG A 43 4.77 -17.34 2.11
N ASN A 44 5.20 -17.61 3.34
CA ASN A 44 5.41 -18.94 3.91
C ASN A 44 5.29 -18.87 5.44
N PRO A 45 4.93 -19.97 6.13
CA PRO A 45 4.99 -20.06 7.58
C PRO A 45 6.35 -19.62 8.11
N GLY A 46 6.36 -18.88 9.23
CA GLY A 46 7.54 -18.68 10.07
C GLY A 46 7.71 -19.81 11.07
N GLU A 47 8.69 -19.70 11.96
CA GLU A 47 9.02 -20.75 12.94
C GLU A 47 7.88 -20.99 13.95
N ASP A 48 7.22 -19.93 14.41
CA ASP A 48 6.09 -20.04 15.35
C ASP A 48 4.87 -20.68 14.66
N GLU A 49 4.61 -20.30 13.40
CA GLU A 49 3.53 -20.88 12.60
C GLU A 49 3.76 -22.37 12.30
N ASP A 50 5.01 -22.73 12.00
CA ASP A 50 5.42 -24.12 11.79
C ASP A 50 5.16 -24.95 13.05
N LYS A 51 5.61 -24.49 14.23
CA LYS A 51 5.39 -25.20 15.49
C LYS A 51 3.91 -25.31 15.86
N ALA A 52 3.13 -24.25 15.63
CA ALA A 52 1.71 -24.20 15.98
C ALA A 52 0.80 -24.86 14.94
N ASN A 53 1.33 -25.22 13.76
CA ASN A 53 0.57 -25.67 12.60
C ASN A 53 -0.62 -24.75 12.27
N THR A 54 -0.40 -23.44 12.40
CA THR A 54 -1.42 -22.39 12.22
C THR A 54 -0.75 -21.14 11.65
N PRO A 55 -1.31 -20.51 10.60
CA PRO A 55 -0.69 -19.37 9.94
C PRO A 55 -0.82 -18.08 10.78
N PHE A 56 0.17 -17.19 10.67
CA PHE A 56 0.21 -15.87 11.31
C PHE A 56 -0.08 -15.89 12.82
N VAL A 57 0.68 -16.70 13.58
CA VAL A 57 0.62 -16.74 15.05
C VAL A 57 1.87 -16.16 15.72
N GLY A 58 2.97 -15.98 14.98
CA GLY A 58 4.19 -15.36 15.50
C GLY A 58 4.08 -13.84 15.61
N ARG A 59 5.22 -13.16 15.85
CA ARG A 59 5.27 -11.69 15.99
C ARG A 59 4.67 -10.93 14.79
N ALA A 60 4.89 -11.44 13.59
CA ALA A 60 4.34 -10.89 12.35
C ALA A 60 2.81 -11.03 12.32
N GLY A 61 2.29 -12.18 12.76
CA GLY A 61 0.87 -12.44 12.92
C GLY A 61 0.22 -11.57 13.98
N GLN A 62 0.88 -11.37 15.12
CA GLN A 62 0.37 -10.47 16.17
C GLN A 62 0.24 -9.03 15.67
N LEU A 63 1.22 -8.52 14.89
CA LEU A 63 1.10 -7.21 14.27
C LEU A 63 -0.12 -7.12 13.34
N LEU A 64 -0.36 -8.17 12.54
CA LEU A 64 -1.49 -8.24 11.62
C LEU A 64 -2.83 -8.32 12.37
N ARG A 65 -2.94 -9.16 13.40
CA ARG A 65 -4.15 -9.26 14.25
C ARG A 65 -4.44 -7.97 15.00
N ASN A 66 -3.41 -7.30 15.50
CA ASN A 66 -3.56 -5.97 16.10
C ASN A 66 -4.06 -4.95 15.08
N ALA A 67 -3.61 -5.03 13.83
CA ALA A 67 -4.11 -4.17 12.75
C ALA A 67 -5.58 -4.47 12.45
N ILE A 68 -5.96 -5.76 12.34
CA ILE A 68 -7.35 -6.20 12.17
C ILE A 68 -8.22 -5.64 13.30
N GLY A 69 -7.87 -5.88 14.56
CA GLY A 69 -8.65 -5.46 15.72
C GLY A 69 -8.70 -3.94 15.96
N ALA A 70 -7.82 -3.18 15.32
CA ALA A 70 -7.85 -1.71 15.31
C ALA A 70 -8.55 -1.14 14.05
N SER A 71 -9.05 -2.01 13.18
CA SER A 71 -9.73 -1.64 11.93
C SER A 71 -11.20 -2.07 11.97
N ASP A 72 -11.94 -1.74 10.92
CA ASP A 72 -13.34 -2.16 10.75
C ASP A 72 -13.44 -3.56 10.10
N LEU A 73 -12.53 -4.48 10.42
CA LEU A 73 -12.53 -5.88 9.97
C LEU A 73 -12.74 -6.82 11.16
N ASP A 74 -13.54 -7.87 10.96
CA ASP A 74 -13.65 -8.99 11.90
C ASP A 74 -12.77 -10.18 11.42
N GLU A 75 -12.09 -10.86 12.34
CA GLU A 75 -11.29 -12.06 12.00
C GLU A 75 -12.14 -13.16 11.34
N SER A 76 -13.44 -13.24 11.65
CA SER A 76 -14.38 -14.20 11.06
C SER A 76 -14.73 -13.92 9.61
N GLU A 77 -14.51 -12.70 9.13
CA GLU A 77 -14.70 -12.30 7.73
C GLU A 77 -13.50 -12.65 6.85
N ILE A 78 -12.41 -13.17 7.42
CA ILE A 78 -11.12 -13.33 6.73
C ILE A 78 -10.81 -14.82 6.52
N PHE A 79 -10.22 -15.12 5.37
CA PHE A 79 -9.52 -16.38 5.12
C PHE A 79 -8.02 -16.11 4.97
N ILE A 80 -7.17 -16.73 5.79
CA ILE A 80 -5.74 -16.45 5.83
C ILE A 80 -4.90 -17.67 5.45
N THR A 81 -3.95 -17.46 4.54
CA THR A 81 -3.11 -18.55 4.02
C THR A 81 -1.75 -18.04 3.51
N ASN A 82 -0.90 -18.97 3.06
CA ASN A 82 0.41 -18.67 2.47
C ASN A 82 0.57 -19.34 1.10
N VAL A 83 1.34 -18.72 0.20
CA VAL A 83 1.64 -19.31 -1.13
C VAL A 83 2.53 -20.55 -1.05
N VAL A 84 3.43 -20.61 -0.07
CA VAL A 84 4.19 -21.82 0.30
C VAL A 84 3.70 -22.31 1.65
N LYS A 85 3.43 -23.62 1.77
CA LYS A 85 2.77 -24.20 2.95
C LYS A 85 3.72 -24.70 4.04
N CYS A 86 5.02 -24.66 3.83
CA CYS A 86 6.02 -25.14 4.79
C CYS A 86 6.98 -24.03 5.19
N HIS A 87 7.53 -24.12 6.40
CA HIS A 87 8.62 -23.25 6.83
C HIS A 87 9.88 -23.51 6.01
N THR A 88 10.56 -22.43 5.65
CA THR A 88 11.82 -22.47 4.91
C THR A 88 13.01 -22.44 5.88
N PRO A 89 14.06 -23.25 5.66
CA PRO A 89 15.28 -23.21 6.47
C PRO A 89 15.82 -21.78 6.64
N ASP A 90 16.26 -21.43 7.85
CA ASP A 90 16.82 -20.11 8.19
C ASP A 90 15.91 -18.91 7.84
N ASN A 91 14.59 -19.13 7.73
CA ASN A 91 13.61 -18.11 7.32
C ASN A 91 13.94 -17.43 5.97
N ARG A 92 14.66 -18.15 5.08
CA ARG A 92 14.99 -17.65 3.74
C ARG A 92 13.75 -17.38 2.90
N LYS A 93 13.93 -16.80 1.71
CA LYS A 93 12.85 -16.74 0.72
C LYS A 93 12.62 -18.12 0.12
N PRO A 94 11.37 -18.51 -0.17
CA PRO A 94 11.12 -19.74 -0.92
C PRO A 94 11.75 -19.63 -2.32
N THR A 95 12.21 -20.75 -2.86
CA THR A 95 12.73 -20.82 -4.22
C THR A 95 11.59 -20.85 -5.24
N LYS A 96 11.92 -20.68 -6.53
CA LYS A 96 10.92 -20.78 -7.61
C LYS A 96 10.30 -22.17 -7.67
N GLU A 97 11.09 -23.21 -7.44
CA GLU A 97 10.65 -24.61 -7.44
C GLU A 97 9.68 -24.88 -6.29
N GLU A 98 9.95 -24.33 -5.10
CA GLU A 98 9.06 -24.45 -3.92
C GLU A 98 7.73 -23.72 -4.14
N LEU A 99 7.77 -22.53 -4.75
CA LEU A 99 6.56 -21.77 -5.13
C LEU A 99 5.72 -22.56 -6.14
N VAL A 100 6.34 -23.08 -7.21
CA VAL A 100 5.65 -23.88 -8.24
C VAL A 100 5.05 -25.16 -7.64
N ALA A 101 5.79 -25.87 -6.78
CA ALA A 101 5.31 -27.10 -6.16
C ALA A 101 4.12 -26.87 -5.22
N CYS A 102 4.09 -25.73 -4.52
CA CYS A 102 3.00 -25.38 -3.60
C CYS A 102 1.80 -24.73 -4.29
N ASP A 103 1.93 -24.25 -5.53
CA ASP A 103 0.88 -23.51 -6.23
C ASP A 103 -0.45 -24.29 -6.31
N LYS A 104 -0.39 -25.62 -6.44
CA LYS A 104 -1.58 -26.49 -6.41
C LYS A 104 -2.48 -26.25 -5.19
N TYR A 105 -1.93 -25.93 -4.02
CA TYR A 105 -2.69 -25.65 -2.81
C TYR A 105 -3.34 -24.27 -2.88
N LEU A 106 -2.58 -23.26 -3.33
CA LEU A 106 -3.12 -21.91 -3.52
C LEU A 106 -4.27 -21.89 -4.53
N GLN A 107 -4.12 -22.57 -5.67
CA GLN A 107 -5.18 -22.66 -6.67
C GLN A 107 -6.42 -23.39 -6.12
N ALA A 108 -6.23 -24.44 -5.32
CA ALA A 108 -7.34 -25.13 -4.66
C ALA A 108 -8.07 -24.22 -3.65
N GLU A 109 -7.33 -23.44 -2.85
CA GLU A 109 -7.89 -22.46 -1.91
C GLU A 109 -8.63 -21.34 -2.63
N LEU A 110 -8.02 -20.72 -3.65
CA LEU A 110 -8.67 -19.67 -4.46
C LEU A 110 -9.96 -20.19 -5.11
N LYS A 111 -9.95 -21.43 -5.63
CA LYS A 111 -11.14 -22.05 -6.21
C LYS A 111 -12.22 -22.37 -5.17
N ARG A 112 -11.83 -22.76 -3.95
CA ARG A 112 -12.77 -23.11 -2.87
C ARG A 112 -13.38 -21.88 -2.21
N VAL A 113 -12.57 -20.87 -1.94
CA VAL A 113 -12.96 -19.66 -1.20
C VAL A 113 -13.57 -18.64 -2.15
N ARG A 114 -13.08 -18.57 -3.39
CA ARG A 114 -13.48 -17.58 -4.41
C ARG A 114 -13.48 -16.14 -3.84
N PRO A 115 -12.37 -15.71 -3.20
CA PRO A 115 -12.32 -14.38 -2.60
C PRO A 115 -12.53 -13.32 -3.69
N LYS A 116 -13.13 -12.19 -3.33
CA LYS A 116 -13.23 -11.02 -4.21
C LYS A 116 -12.06 -10.05 -3.97
N TYR A 117 -11.61 -9.98 -2.73
CA TYR A 117 -10.56 -9.07 -2.26
C TYR A 117 -9.40 -9.86 -1.67
N ILE A 118 -8.17 -9.53 -2.07
CA ILE A 118 -6.97 -10.21 -1.56
C ILE A 118 -5.97 -9.19 -1.02
N PHE A 119 -5.73 -9.21 0.29
CA PHE A 119 -4.61 -8.50 0.89
C PHE A 119 -3.37 -9.39 0.78
N VAL A 120 -2.39 -8.94 0.00
CA VAL A 120 -1.20 -9.74 -0.28
C VAL A 120 0.02 -9.15 0.40
N PHE A 121 0.75 -9.99 1.12
CA PHE A 121 1.87 -9.57 1.97
C PHE A 121 3.19 -10.06 1.37
N GLY A 122 4.01 -9.12 0.91
CA GLY A 122 5.33 -9.40 0.31
C GLY A 122 5.34 -9.67 -1.20
N ASN A 123 6.53 -9.52 -1.81
CA ASN A 123 6.72 -9.62 -3.26
C ASN A 123 6.47 -11.03 -3.80
N GLU A 124 6.87 -12.06 -3.06
CA GLU A 124 6.74 -13.45 -3.51
C GLU A 124 5.27 -13.88 -3.60
N ALA A 125 4.46 -13.49 -2.61
CA ALA A 125 3.02 -13.76 -2.62
C ALA A 125 2.31 -12.98 -3.74
N LEU A 126 2.69 -11.70 -3.93
CA LEU A 126 2.18 -10.89 -5.04
C LEU A 126 2.56 -11.49 -6.40
N GLY A 127 3.79 -11.98 -6.56
CA GLY A 127 4.26 -12.59 -7.79
C GLY A 127 3.53 -13.88 -8.16
N GLN A 128 3.15 -14.70 -7.18
CA GLN A 128 2.31 -15.89 -7.42
C GLN A 128 0.92 -15.51 -7.94
N LEU A 129 0.33 -14.41 -7.47
CA LEU A 129 -0.95 -13.94 -7.99
C LEU A 129 -0.82 -13.32 -9.39
N THR A 130 0.19 -12.46 -9.60
CA THR A 130 0.31 -11.68 -10.84
C THR A 130 1.01 -12.43 -11.98
N GLY A 131 1.68 -13.54 -11.69
CA GLY A 131 2.57 -14.25 -12.62
C GLY A 131 3.82 -13.45 -12.98
N LYS A 132 4.19 -12.43 -12.21
CA LYS A 132 5.33 -11.54 -12.47
C LYS A 132 6.34 -11.57 -11.33
N GLU A 133 7.60 -11.32 -11.67
CA GLU A 133 8.65 -11.15 -10.66
C GLU A 133 8.65 -9.70 -10.14
N HIS A 134 8.26 -9.51 -8.87
CA HIS A 134 8.20 -8.21 -8.19
C HIS A 134 9.41 -7.96 -7.29
N GLY A 135 9.87 -6.71 -7.21
CA GLY A 135 10.90 -6.25 -6.25
C GLY A 135 12.16 -5.68 -6.90
N SER A 136 13.11 -5.22 -6.08
CA SER A 136 14.29 -4.43 -6.52
C SER A 136 15.21 -5.14 -7.52
N ASN A 137 15.16 -6.47 -7.61
CA ASN A 137 15.97 -7.27 -8.52
C ASN A 137 15.27 -7.60 -9.84
N SER A 138 14.07 -7.06 -10.07
CA SER A 138 13.29 -7.33 -11.27
C SER A 138 13.92 -6.60 -12.48
N LYS A 139 14.95 -7.19 -13.11
CA LYS A 139 15.63 -6.67 -14.31
C LYS A 139 14.62 -6.47 -15.45
N LYS A 140 14.85 -5.48 -16.33
CA LYS A 140 14.23 -5.08 -17.64
C LYS A 140 12.74 -5.42 -17.95
N ASN A 141 12.21 -6.56 -17.50
CA ASN A 141 10.83 -7.04 -17.63
C ASN A 141 10.13 -7.20 -16.25
N GLY A 142 10.69 -6.59 -15.21
CA GLY A 142 10.23 -6.70 -13.83
C GLY A 142 9.03 -5.84 -13.48
N ALA A 143 8.28 -6.22 -12.44
CA ALA A 143 7.15 -5.44 -11.93
C ALA A 143 7.53 -4.63 -10.67
N PRO A 144 6.85 -3.49 -10.41
CA PRO A 144 7.16 -2.63 -9.26
C PRO A 144 7.18 -3.42 -7.94
N GLY A 145 8.13 -3.10 -7.06
CA GLY A 145 8.20 -3.72 -5.75
C GLY A 145 6.98 -3.41 -4.90
N ILE A 146 6.62 -4.31 -3.98
CA ILE A 146 5.39 -4.20 -3.21
C ILE A 146 5.29 -2.88 -2.42
N THR A 147 6.42 -2.35 -1.96
CA THR A 147 6.46 -1.09 -1.21
C THR A 147 5.96 0.11 -2.03
N SER A 148 6.19 0.14 -3.35
CA SER A 148 5.70 1.21 -4.24
C SER A 148 4.23 1.03 -4.65
N LEU A 149 3.64 -0.13 -4.34
CA LEU A 149 2.25 -0.46 -4.64
C LEU A 149 1.34 -0.33 -3.41
N GLN A 150 1.90 -0.08 -2.23
CA GLN A 150 1.12 0.09 -1.00
C GLN A 150 0.17 1.29 -1.10
N GLY A 151 -1.04 1.12 -0.54
CA GLY A 151 -2.10 2.14 -0.59
C GLY A 151 -2.82 2.24 -1.95
N LYS A 152 -2.36 1.50 -2.97
CA LYS A 152 -3.04 1.37 -4.26
C LYS A 152 -3.73 0.01 -4.34
N THR A 153 -4.73 -0.10 -5.20
CA THR A 153 -5.35 -1.39 -5.55
C THR A 153 -5.00 -1.79 -6.97
N MET A 154 -4.98 -3.09 -7.24
CA MET A 154 -4.81 -3.60 -8.61
C MET A 154 -5.75 -4.75 -8.90
N ARG A 155 -6.16 -4.88 -10.16
CA ARG A 155 -6.98 -6.01 -10.59
C ARG A 155 -6.11 -7.13 -11.13
N VAL A 156 -6.32 -8.35 -10.62
CA VAL A 156 -5.63 -9.56 -11.07
C VAL A 156 -6.68 -10.62 -11.35
N GLY A 157 -6.99 -10.83 -12.63
CA GLY A 157 -8.16 -11.62 -13.02
C GLY A 157 -9.45 -11.04 -12.44
N ASP A 158 -10.15 -11.85 -11.63
CA ASP A 158 -11.39 -11.46 -10.95
C ASP A 158 -11.15 -10.84 -9.56
N TYR A 159 -9.91 -10.81 -9.09
CA TYR A 159 -9.55 -10.34 -7.76
C TYR A 159 -9.18 -8.86 -7.74
N ILE A 160 -9.63 -8.15 -6.70
CA ILE A 160 -9.08 -6.86 -6.32
C ILE A 160 -8.01 -7.09 -5.26
N VAL A 161 -6.77 -6.73 -5.59
CA VAL A 161 -5.59 -7.00 -4.76
C VAL A 161 -5.13 -5.72 -4.07
N PHE A 162 -4.89 -5.82 -2.76
CA PHE A 162 -4.33 -4.79 -1.88
C PHE A 162 -2.88 -5.18 -1.52
N PRO A 163 -1.87 -4.64 -2.20
CA PRO A 163 -0.46 -4.96 -1.92
C PRO A 163 -0.01 -4.32 -0.62
N MET A 164 0.55 -5.12 0.28
CA MET A 164 1.03 -4.70 1.59
C MET A 164 2.47 -5.15 1.83
N ALA A 165 3.27 -4.33 2.49
CA ALA A 165 4.55 -4.80 3.02
C ALA A 165 4.31 -6.02 3.93
N HIS A 166 5.21 -7.01 3.86
CA HIS A 166 5.05 -8.19 4.70
C HIS A 166 5.22 -7.82 6.20
N PRO A 167 4.33 -8.26 7.11
CA PRO A 167 4.41 -7.85 8.52
C PRO A 167 5.77 -8.18 9.17
N SER A 168 6.40 -9.30 8.80
CA SER A 168 7.75 -9.65 9.28
C SER A 168 8.84 -8.66 8.86
N TRP A 169 8.70 -7.97 7.72
CA TRP A 169 9.62 -6.89 7.34
C TRP A 169 9.44 -5.68 8.25
N VAL A 170 8.20 -5.33 8.61
CA VAL A 170 7.87 -4.23 9.51
C VAL A 170 8.40 -4.50 10.91
N VAL A 171 8.17 -5.70 11.46
CA VAL A 171 8.66 -6.09 12.79
C VAL A 171 10.19 -5.99 12.89
N ARG A 172 10.92 -6.26 11.80
CA ARG A 172 12.38 -6.19 11.77
C ARG A 172 12.95 -4.76 11.75
N GLN A 173 12.15 -3.74 11.45
CA GLN A 173 12.64 -2.35 11.39
C GLN A 173 13.04 -1.79 12.77
N GLY A 174 12.51 -2.36 13.86
CA GLY A 174 12.83 -1.92 15.22
C GLY A 174 14.19 -2.37 15.75
N GLY A 175 14.87 -3.32 15.10
CA GLY A 175 16.06 -3.95 15.66
C GLY A 175 15.79 -4.65 17.00
N LEU A 176 16.83 -4.83 17.82
CA LEU A 176 16.72 -5.46 19.15
C LEU A 176 16.00 -4.57 20.18
N ASP A 177 16.23 -3.26 20.13
CA ASP A 177 15.74 -2.30 21.13
C ASP A 177 14.37 -1.68 20.80
N ASP A 178 13.72 -2.20 19.76
CA ASP A 178 12.49 -1.64 19.19
C ASP A 178 12.52 -0.10 19.03
N ASN A 179 13.49 0.37 18.26
CA ASN A 179 13.83 1.77 18.14
C ASN A 179 12.71 2.63 17.48
N LYS A 180 12.92 3.95 17.46
CA LYS A 180 12.00 4.92 16.81
C LYS A 180 11.72 4.60 15.33
N GLY A 181 12.66 3.98 14.62
CA GLY A 181 12.48 3.52 13.24
C GLY A 181 11.44 2.40 13.13
N GLY A 182 11.50 1.42 14.04
CA GLY A 182 10.48 0.37 14.16
C GLY A 182 9.10 0.93 14.47
N GLN A 183 9.01 1.89 15.39
CA GLN A 183 7.74 2.55 15.72
C GLN A 183 7.14 3.27 14.50
N ARG A 184 7.96 4.03 13.76
CA ARG A 184 7.52 4.69 12.51
C ARG A 184 7.06 3.69 11.45
N ALA A 185 7.80 2.59 11.27
CA ALA A 185 7.43 1.56 10.31
C ALA A 185 6.09 0.89 10.66
N ARG A 186 5.84 0.60 11.95
CA ARG A 186 4.55 0.06 12.40
C ARG A 186 3.41 1.06 12.24
N ALA A 187 3.63 2.33 12.59
CA ALA A 187 2.63 3.38 12.42
C ALA A 187 2.24 3.55 10.93
N ALA A 188 3.23 3.58 10.03
CA ALA A 188 2.98 3.64 8.59
C ALA A 188 2.22 2.39 8.08
N TYR A 189 2.61 1.20 8.54
CA TYR A 189 1.92 -0.04 8.18
C TYR A 189 0.45 -0.04 8.62
N LEU A 190 0.17 0.36 9.86
CA LEU A 190 -1.19 0.45 10.40
C LEU A 190 -2.03 1.50 9.66
N ALA A 191 -1.45 2.65 9.33
CA ALA A 191 -2.14 3.70 8.58
C ALA A 191 -2.55 3.20 7.17
N ILE A 192 -1.64 2.53 6.46
CA ILE A 192 -1.92 1.96 5.14
C ILE A 192 -2.94 0.82 5.24
N PHE A 193 -2.80 -0.06 6.24
CA PHE A 193 -3.75 -1.14 6.47
C PHE A 193 -5.17 -0.59 6.69
N ASN A 194 -5.32 0.38 7.59
CA ASN A 194 -6.61 1.01 7.88
C ASN A 194 -7.18 1.73 6.66
N ALA A 195 -6.37 2.46 5.90
CA ALA A 195 -6.82 3.09 4.65
C ALA A 195 -7.33 2.06 3.63
N ASN A 196 -6.63 0.94 3.47
CA ASN A 196 -7.06 -0.15 2.60
C ASN A 196 -8.36 -0.81 3.09
N VAL A 197 -8.53 -0.98 4.41
CA VAL A 197 -9.79 -1.49 4.99
C VAL A 197 -10.94 -0.52 4.71
N GLN A 198 -10.75 0.78 4.89
CA GLN A 198 -11.78 1.77 4.56
C GLN A 198 -12.14 1.74 3.07
N LYS A 199 -11.13 1.68 2.19
CA LYS A 199 -11.35 1.53 0.75
C LYS A 199 -12.10 0.25 0.40
N LEU A 200 -11.77 -0.88 1.06
CA LEU A 200 -12.52 -2.13 0.93
C LEU A 200 -13.99 -1.95 1.31
N ARG A 201 -14.29 -1.30 2.45
CA ARG A 201 -15.68 -1.07 2.89
C ARG A 201 -16.46 -0.18 1.92
N GLN A 202 -15.83 0.85 1.37
CA GLN A 202 -16.41 1.68 0.30
C GLN A 202 -16.72 0.83 -0.97
N MET A 203 -15.81 -0.07 -1.36
CA MET A 203 -16.05 -0.98 -2.50
C MET A 203 -17.20 -1.96 -2.23
N GLN A 204 -17.41 -2.37 -0.97
CA GLN A 204 -18.52 -3.24 -0.58
C GLN A 204 -19.85 -2.50 -0.50
N SER A 205 -19.86 -1.22 -0.13
CA SER A 205 -21.06 -0.38 -0.15
C SER A 205 -21.47 0.07 -1.56
N GLY A 206 -20.58 -0.08 -2.54
CA GLY A 206 -20.81 0.36 -3.92
C GLY A 206 -20.49 1.83 -4.16
N GLU A 207 -19.79 2.48 -3.22
CA GLU A 207 -19.22 3.81 -3.43
C GLU A 207 -18.10 3.75 -4.47
N ASP A 208 -17.97 4.79 -5.30
CA ASP A 208 -16.92 4.86 -6.32
C ASP A 208 -15.56 5.03 -5.64
N THR A 209 -14.74 3.99 -5.70
CA THR A 209 -13.42 3.91 -5.06
C THR A 209 -12.27 4.11 -6.03
N ALA A 210 -12.52 4.70 -7.20
CA ALA A 210 -11.43 5.07 -8.10
C ALA A 210 -10.38 5.86 -7.30
N ASP A 211 -9.13 5.40 -7.34
CA ASP A 211 -8.03 6.19 -6.77
C ASP A 211 -8.10 7.59 -7.39
N ALA A 212 -8.07 8.64 -6.56
CA ALA A 212 -8.02 10.00 -7.08
C ALA A 212 -6.86 10.07 -8.09
N GLU A 213 -7.17 10.40 -9.34
CA GLU A 213 -6.14 10.49 -10.37
C GLU A 213 -5.07 11.47 -9.91
N GLU A 214 -3.80 11.10 -10.03
CA GLU A 214 -2.71 12.03 -9.75
C GLU A 214 -2.88 13.25 -10.66
N PRO A 215 -2.99 14.48 -10.10
CA PRO A 215 -3.28 15.65 -10.91
C PRO A 215 -2.12 15.96 -11.86
N GLU A 216 -2.43 16.48 -13.04
CA GLU A 216 -1.44 17.03 -13.95
C GLU A 216 -0.73 18.21 -13.28
N VAL A 217 0.56 18.07 -13.00
CA VAL A 217 1.35 19.12 -12.35
C VAL A 217 1.94 20.07 -13.41
N LYS A 218 1.52 21.33 -13.39
CA LYS A 218 1.99 22.40 -14.27
C LYS A 218 2.91 23.36 -13.50
N LEU A 219 4.20 23.30 -13.82
CA LEU A 219 5.19 24.25 -13.29
C LEU A 219 5.09 25.60 -14.01
N CYS A 220 4.64 26.64 -13.32
CA CYS A 220 4.48 27.98 -13.86
C CYS A 220 5.78 28.77 -13.78
N LEU A 221 6.74 28.50 -14.67
CA LEU A 221 8.09 29.10 -14.66
C LEU A 221 8.22 30.41 -15.46
N THR A 222 7.11 31.01 -15.89
CA THR A 222 7.10 32.32 -16.55
C THR A 222 5.90 33.14 -16.08
N ALA A 223 6.01 34.47 -16.12
CA ALA A 223 4.88 35.35 -15.81
C ALA A 223 3.63 35.03 -16.66
N ALA A 224 3.81 34.71 -17.95
CA ALA A 224 2.70 34.33 -18.82
C ALA A 224 2.03 33.01 -18.39
N ALA A 225 2.81 32.02 -17.95
CA ALA A 225 2.26 30.77 -17.41
C ALA A 225 1.51 31.00 -16.09
N VAL A 226 2.04 31.86 -15.22
CA VAL A 226 1.36 32.26 -13.97
C VAL A 226 0.03 32.96 -14.29
N SER A 227 0.02 33.93 -15.22
CA SER A 227 -1.20 34.63 -15.59
C SER A 227 -2.28 33.70 -16.15
N ARG A 228 -1.89 32.69 -16.96
CA ARG A 228 -2.83 31.67 -17.45
C ARG A 228 -3.37 30.79 -16.32
N ALA A 229 -2.52 30.34 -15.41
CA ALA A 229 -2.93 29.55 -14.26
C ALA A 229 -3.92 30.31 -13.38
N LEU A 230 -3.64 31.59 -13.08
CA LEU A 230 -4.54 32.42 -12.27
C LEU A 230 -5.87 32.68 -12.99
N ALA A 231 -5.87 32.91 -14.31
CA ALA A 231 -7.10 33.08 -15.08
C ALA A 231 -7.95 31.81 -15.14
N ASP A 232 -7.33 30.63 -15.20
CA ASP A 232 -8.03 29.34 -15.11
C ASP A 232 -8.64 29.14 -13.72
N LEU A 233 -7.88 29.40 -12.65
CA LEU A 233 -8.37 29.32 -11.27
C LEU A 233 -9.53 30.29 -10.99
N GLU A 234 -9.56 31.47 -11.62
CA GLU A 234 -10.69 32.42 -11.53
C GLU A 234 -12.02 31.83 -12.05
N THR A 235 -11.99 30.76 -12.85
CA THR A 235 -13.21 30.09 -13.36
C THR A 235 -13.81 29.05 -12.40
N HIS A 236 -13.17 28.81 -11.25
CA HIS A 236 -13.56 27.77 -10.30
C HIS A 236 -14.09 28.37 -8.99
N ASP A 237 -15.17 27.78 -8.45
CA ASP A 237 -15.79 28.25 -7.20
C ASP A 237 -14.98 27.87 -5.95
N VAL A 238 -14.27 26.74 -6.00
CA VAL A 238 -13.47 26.22 -4.89
C VAL A 238 -12.05 26.06 -5.38
N ILE A 239 -11.11 26.62 -4.62
CA ILE A 239 -9.68 26.53 -4.90
C ILE A 239 -9.01 25.87 -3.69
N SER A 240 -8.41 24.71 -3.90
CA SER A 240 -7.49 24.11 -2.92
C SER A 240 -6.10 24.69 -3.11
N PHE A 241 -5.40 24.99 -2.03
CA PHE A 241 -4.03 25.47 -2.09
C PHE A 241 -3.14 24.86 -1.01
N ASP A 242 -1.87 24.70 -1.35
CA ASP A 242 -0.81 24.31 -0.43
C ASP A 242 0.37 25.28 -0.55
N LEU A 243 1.09 25.50 0.55
CA LEU A 243 2.07 26.58 0.67
C LEU A 243 3.38 26.06 1.24
N GLU A 244 4.46 26.24 0.47
CA GLU A 244 5.81 26.00 0.99
C GLU A 244 6.39 27.28 1.57
N THR A 245 6.71 27.22 2.86
CA THR A 245 7.28 28.31 3.65
C THR A 245 8.64 27.89 4.23
N GLN A 246 9.33 28.79 4.94
CA GLN A 246 10.67 28.52 5.49
C GLN A 246 10.75 27.46 6.61
N GLY A 247 9.72 26.67 6.89
CA GLY A 247 9.72 25.71 8.02
C GLY A 247 10.85 24.67 8.03
N LEU A 248 11.58 24.49 6.91
CA LEU A 248 12.75 23.62 6.77
C LEU A 248 14.09 24.36 6.61
N TRP A 249 14.09 25.70 6.55
CA TRP A 249 15.28 26.53 6.33
C TRP A 249 15.69 27.23 7.62
N PRO A 250 17.00 27.26 7.98
CA PRO A 250 17.47 27.75 9.28
C PRO A 250 17.40 29.27 9.47
N GLU A 251 17.09 30.04 8.43
CA GLU A 251 16.93 31.49 8.51
C GLU A 251 15.46 31.85 8.76
N ASN A 252 15.22 32.84 9.61
CA ASN A 252 13.93 33.08 10.27
C ASN A 252 13.01 34.04 9.47
N ASP A 253 13.07 34.02 8.13
CA ASP A 253 12.34 34.96 7.29
C ASP A 253 11.00 34.35 6.83
N LYS A 254 9.87 35.00 7.15
CA LYS A 254 8.54 34.45 6.82
C LYS A 254 8.18 34.67 5.35
N ARG A 255 8.96 34.10 4.42
CA ARG A 255 8.72 34.18 2.97
C ARG A 255 7.95 32.95 2.48
N LEU A 256 6.90 33.20 1.69
CA LEU A 256 6.23 32.19 0.90
C LEU A 256 7.07 31.89 -0.35
N HIS A 257 7.61 30.69 -0.45
CA HIS A 257 8.53 30.30 -1.52
C HIS A 257 7.79 29.78 -2.74
N ILE A 258 6.87 28.85 -2.53
CA ILE A 258 6.09 28.19 -3.58
C ILE A 258 4.64 28.12 -3.12
N ILE A 259 3.72 28.31 -4.06
CA ILE A 259 2.31 28.02 -3.86
C ILE A 259 1.85 26.99 -4.90
N CYS A 260 1.08 26.01 -4.43
CA CYS A 260 0.41 25.02 -5.25
C CYS A 260 -1.09 25.30 -5.21
N LEU A 261 -1.77 25.33 -6.37
CA LEU A 261 -3.19 25.68 -6.49
C LEU A 261 -3.90 24.69 -7.41
N SER A 262 -5.14 24.33 -7.10
CA SER A 262 -6.03 23.55 -7.97
C SER A 262 -7.48 24.00 -7.81
N GLY A 263 -8.21 24.11 -8.92
CA GLY A 263 -9.64 24.44 -8.95
C GLY A 263 -10.55 23.23 -9.25
N ASP A 264 -10.00 22.19 -9.87
CA ASP A 264 -10.74 21.02 -10.39
C ASP A 264 -10.30 19.69 -9.76
N GLY A 265 -9.23 19.70 -8.94
CA GLY A 265 -8.61 18.49 -8.40
C GLY A 265 -7.85 17.65 -9.43
N LYS A 266 -7.82 18.05 -10.70
CA LYS A 266 -7.18 17.33 -11.82
C LYS A 266 -5.93 18.03 -12.32
N THR A 267 -5.84 19.35 -12.19
CA THR A 267 -4.67 20.14 -12.56
C THR A 267 -4.12 20.84 -11.32
N SER A 268 -2.82 20.70 -11.06
CA SER A 268 -2.12 21.41 -9.98
C SER A 268 -1.10 22.38 -10.56
N TYR A 269 -1.29 23.67 -10.29
CA TYR A 269 -0.38 24.74 -10.70
C TYR A 269 0.63 25.02 -9.60
N VAL A 270 1.92 24.92 -9.93
CA VAL A 270 3.03 25.19 -9.00
C VAL A 270 3.70 26.49 -9.40
N ILE A 271 3.63 27.50 -8.53
CA ILE A 271 4.15 28.84 -8.80
C ILE A 271 5.30 29.15 -7.82
N PRO A 272 6.55 29.27 -8.30
CA PRO A 272 7.64 29.76 -7.47
C PRO A 272 7.49 31.27 -7.30
N LEU A 273 7.19 31.74 -6.08
CA LEU A 273 7.01 33.15 -5.79
C LEU A 273 8.30 33.80 -5.33
N GLN A 274 8.93 33.25 -4.30
CA GLN A 274 10.16 33.79 -3.70
C GLN A 274 11.21 32.70 -3.47
N HIS A 275 11.13 31.59 -4.21
CA HIS A 275 12.21 30.61 -4.27
C HIS A 275 13.51 31.27 -4.81
N PRO A 276 14.71 30.90 -4.34
CA PRO A 276 15.97 31.46 -4.85
C PRO A 276 16.12 31.39 -6.38
N GLU A 277 15.57 30.33 -6.98
CA GLU A 277 15.57 30.12 -8.43
C GLU A 277 14.36 30.73 -9.15
N THR A 278 13.58 31.61 -8.49
CA THR A 278 12.40 32.22 -9.12
C THR A 278 12.81 33.00 -10.38
N PRO A 279 12.23 32.66 -11.55
CA PRO A 279 12.50 33.34 -12.80
C PRO A 279 12.31 34.86 -12.69
N LYS A 280 13.18 35.63 -13.35
CA LYS A 280 13.14 37.10 -13.30
C LYS A 280 11.78 37.65 -13.74
N SER A 281 11.17 37.07 -14.77
CA SER A 281 9.86 37.47 -15.26
C SER A 281 8.76 37.40 -14.19
N ILE A 282 8.82 36.40 -13.30
CA ILE A 282 7.87 36.25 -12.19
C ILE A 282 8.17 37.27 -11.09
N ARG A 283 9.45 37.49 -10.76
CA ARG A 283 9.87 38.51 -9.79
C ARG A 283 9.42 39.90 -10.21
N ASP A 284 9.56 40.23 -11.48
CA ASP A 284 9.15 41.53 -12.05
C ASP A 284 7.61 41.69 -12.04
N ALA A 285 6.85 40.59 -12.17
CA ALA A 285 5.38 40.56 -12.14
C ALA A 285 4.77 40.39 -10.74
N MET A 286 5.59 40.31 -9.69
CA MET A 286 5.15 39.96 -8.33
C MET A 286 4.01 40.84 -7.78
N PRO A 287 3.98 42.17 -7.99
CA PRO A 287 2.87 43.01 -7.52
C PRO A 287 1.52 42.56 -8.06
N SER A 288 1.43 42.28 -9.37
CA SER A 288 0.20 41.83 -10.03
C SER A 288 -0.19 40.41 -9.61
N ILE A 289 0.79 39.52 -9.45
CA ILE A 289 0.55 38.15 -8.98
C ILE A 289 -0.05 38.17 -7.56
N ARG A 290 0.50 39.00 -6.65
CA ARG A 290 -0.01 39.14 -5.28
C ARG A 290 -1.44 39.67 -5.24
N GLU A 291 -1.76 40.66 -6.06
CA GLU A 291 -3.10 41.21 -6.17
C GLU A 291 -4.12 40.13 -6.57
N LYS A 292 -3.82 39.37 -7.63
CA LYS A 292 -4.67 38.26 -8.10
C LYS A 292 -4.81 37.14 -7.06
N LEU A 293 -3.71 36.71 -6.44
CA LEU A 293 -3.77 35.70 -5.40
C LEU A 293 -4.58 36.16 -4.19
N SER A 294 -4.47 37.43 -3.81
CA SER A 294 -5.30 37.99 -2.75
C SER A 294 -6.78 37.94 -3.12
N HIS A 295 -7.15 38.26 -4.36
CA HIS A 295 -8.53 38.14 -4.83
C HIS A 295 -9.02 36.70 -4.81
N LEU A 296 -8.21 35.74 -5.30
CA LEU A 296 -8.58 34.32 -5.38
C LEU A 296 -8.71 33.64 -4.01
N LEU A 297 -7.84 33.99 -3.05
CA LEU A 297 -7.72 33.28 -1.78
C LEU A 297 -8.42 33.97 -0.60
N THR A 298 -9.10 35.09 -0.83
CA THR A 298 -9.88 35.75 0.21
C THR A 298 -11.36 35.39 0.12
N THR A 299 -11.96 35.05 1.26
CA THR A 299 -13.40 34.71 1.36
C THR A 299 -14.32 35.91 1.33
N LYS A 300 -13.77 37.14 1.27
CA LYS A 300 -14.55 38.37 1.16
C LYS A 300 -14.83 38.65 -0.33
N LYS A 301 -15.94 38.12 -0.84
CA LYS A 301 -16.57 38.67 -2.05
C LYS A 301 -16.95 40.13 -1.75
N THR A 302 -16.20 41.09 -2.30
CA THR A 302 -16.67 42.46 -2.47
C THR A 302 -17.74 42.52 -3.55
#